data_AF-A0A9E4X7Z2-F1
#
_entry.id   AF-A0A9E4X7Z2-F1
#
_cell.length_a   1.000
_cell.length_b   1.000
_cell.length_c   1.000
_cell.angle_alpha   90.00
_cell.angle_beta   90.00
_cell.angle_gamma   90.00
#
_symmetry.space_group_name_H-M   'P 1'
#
loop_
_entity.id
_entity.type
_entity.pdbx_description
1 polymer ?
#
loop_
_entity_poly.entity_id
_entity_poly.type
_entity_poly.pdbx_seq_one_letter_code
_entity_poly.pdbx_strand_id
1 'polypeptide(L)'
;EQAKELGRDIRGLKRCLYISVNLNEEADALEEGDQFMRAYYSTPYDVISKQLLCVFGPAQNVIDAIKRYKDAGADYFIVRFASPNQMEQLEKFTETVVPNLD
;
A
#
# COMPACT_ATOMS: atom_id res chain seq x y z
N GLU A 1 10.70 4.47 -22.30
CA GLU A 1 11.77 4.98 -23.19
C GLU A 1 13.02 4.09 -23.25
N GLN A 2 13.85 3.96 -22.21
CA GLN A 2 15.11 3.18 -22.28
C GLN A 2 14.96 1.73 -22.78
N ALA A 3 13.92 1.00 -22.34
CA ALA A 3 13.69 -0.37 -22.81
C ALA A 3 13.43 -0.44 -24.32
N LYS A 4 12.75 0.57 -24.88
CA LYS A 4 12.48 0.69 -26.31
C LYS A 4 13.77 0.97 -27.10
N GLU A 5 14.64 1.85 -26.57
CA GLU A 5 15.96 2.13 -27.15
C GLU A 5 16.85 0.88 -27.18
N LEU A 6 16.73 0.01 -26.17
CA LEU A 6 17.44 -1.26 -26.08
C LEU A 6 16.76 -2.43 -26.80
N GLY A 7 15.65 -2.19 -27.52
CA GLY A 7 14.90 -3.24 -28.24
C GLY A 7 14.28 -4.30 -27.32
N ARG A 8 14.00 -3.97 -26.06
CA ARG A 8 13.43 -4.89 -25.06
C ARG A 8 11.90 -4.79 -25.02
N ASP A 9 11.25 -5.94 -25.13
CA ASP A 9 9.83 -6.07 -24.84
C ASP A 9 9.60 -6.13 -23.32
N ILE A 10 8.81 -5.19 -22.80
CA ILE A 10 8.50 -5.08 -21.38
C ILE A 10 7.04 -5.44 -21.06
N ARG A 11 6.25 -5.85 -22.06
CA ARG A 11 4.81 -6.17 -21.85
C ARG A 11 4.58 -7.27 -20.81
N GLY A 12 5.54 -8.18 -20.65
CA GLY A 12 5.49 -9.24 -19.65
C GLY A 12 6.04 -8.87 -18.26
N LEU A 13 6.65 -7.68 -18.10
CA LEU A 13 7.22 -7.26 -16.82
C LEU A 13 6.13 -6.65 -15.94
N LYS A 14 5.88 -7.28 -14.79
CA LYS A 14 4.98 -6.74 -13.78
C LYS A 14 5.56 -5.45 -13.19
N ARG A 15 4.70 -4.44 -13.13
CA ARG A 15 5.00 -3.14 -12.53
C ARG A 15 4.50 -3.19 -11.10
N CYS A 16 5.33 -3.81 -10.26
CA CYS A 16 5.01 -4.07 -8.87
C CYS A 16 5.14 -2.80 -8.02
N LEU A 17 4.15 -2.54 -7.17
CA LEU A 17 4.20 -1.50 -6.15
C LEU A 17 4.00 -2.11 -4.77
N TYR A 18 4.91 -1.79 -3.84
CA TYR A 18 4.79 -2.18 -2.44
C TYR A 18 4.11 -1.06 -1.65
N ILE A 19 3.05 -1.39 -0.92
CA ILE A 19 2.25 -0.46 -0.14
C ILE A 19 2.06 -0.98 1.28
N SER A 20 2.19 -0.10 2.27
CA SER A 20 1.80 -0.39 3.66
C SER A 20 0.45 0.22 3.96
N VAL A 21 -0.47 -0.55 4.53
CA VAL A 21 -1.83 -0.09 4.82
C VAL A 21 -2.22 -0.41 6.26
N ASN A 22 -3.13 0.42 6.80
CA ASN A 22 -3.85 0.15 8.04
C ASN A 22 -5.28 0.69 7.83
N LEU A 23 -6.29 -0.17 7.95
CA LEU A 23 -7.68 0.03 7.53
C LEU A 23 -8.61 0.43 8.68
N ASN A 24 -8.08 1.00 9.76
CA ASN A 24 -8.91 1.56 10.84
C ASN A 24 -9.40 2.98 10.46
N GLU A 25 -10.23 3.58 11.32
CA GLU A 25 -10.52 5.01 11.23
C GLU A 25 -9.24 5.84 11.32
N GLU A 26 -9.24 7.06 10.78
CA GLU A 26 -8.02 7.84 10.52
C GLU A 26 -7.10 7.98 11.75
N ALA A 27 -7.67 8.31 12.91
CA ALA A 27 -6.89 8.47 14.15
C ALA A 27 -6.25 7.14 14.59
N ASP A 28 -7.04 6.07 14.65
CA ASP A 28 -6.59 4.74 15.09
C ASP A 28 -5.59 4.12 14.12
N ALA A 29 -5.78 4.33 12.81
CA ALA A 29 -4.89 3.82 11.79
C ALA A 29 -3.52 4.51 11.84
N LEU A 30 -3.50 5.82 12.09
CA LEU A 30 -2.25 6.58 12.27
C LEU A 30 -1.52 6.17 13.55
N GLU A 31 -2.25 5.98 14.66
CA GLU A 31 -1.65 5.54 15.92
C GLU A 31 -1.09 4.12 15.82
N GLU A 32 -1.91 3.14 15.41
CA GLU A 32 -1.48 1.74 15.28
C GLU A 32 -0.37 1.60 14.21
N GLY A 33 -0.48 2.35 13.11
CA GLY A 33 0.52 2.41 12.07
C GLY A 33 1.86 2.97 12.54
N ASP A 34 1.88 4.05 13.34
CA ASP A 34 3.12 4.59 13.94
C ASP A 34 3.75 3.60 14.90
N GLN A 35 2.95 2.94 15.75
CA GLN A 35 3.43 1.89 16.64
C GLN A 35 4.08 0.75 15.85
N PHE A 36 3.44 0.29 14.77
CA PHE A 36 4.00 -0.73 13.88
C PHE A 36 5.33 -0.28 13.26
N MET A 37 5.42 0.95 12.74
CA MET A 37 6.64 1.46 12.12
C MET A 37 7.79 1.58 13.11
N ARG A 38 7.52 2.01 14.35
CA ARG A 38 8.52 2.02 15.42
C ARG A 38 8.98 0.62 15.78
N ALA A 39 8.06 -0.34 15.88
CA ALA A 39 8.43 -1.71 16.21
C ALA A 39 9.27 -2.37 15.09
N TYR A 40 8.89 -2.13 13.82
CA TYR A 40 9.49 -2.81 12.67
C TYR A 40 10.78 -2.12 12.17
N TYR A 41 10.80 -0.79 12.14
CA TYR A 41 11.92 0.01 11.62
C TYR A 41 12.68 0.80 12.69
N SER A 42 12.28 0.73 13.97
CA SER A 42 12.83 1.59 15.03
C SER A 42 12.73 3.08 14.71
N THR A 43 11.78 3.45 13.85
CA THR A 43 11.66 4.79 13.24
C THR A 43 10.18 5.19 13.19
N PRO A 44 9.85 6.45 13.52
CA PRO A 44 8.45 6.91 13.50
C PRO A 44 7.87 7.00 12.09
N TYR A 45 6.53 6.94 12.01
CA TYR A 45 5.77 6.99 10.77
C TYR A 45 6.04 8.27 9.95
N ASP A 46 6.19 9.43 10.59
CA ASP A 46 6.42 10.71 9.91
C ASP A 46 7.75 10.76 9.13
N VAL A 47 8.71 9.91 9.51
CA VAL A 47 9.98 9.74 8.81
C VAL A 47 9.86 8.65 7.73
N ILE A 48 9.23 7.52 8.03
CA ILE A 48 9.08 6.40 7.09
C ILE A 48 8.17 6.75 5.91
N SER A 49 7.06 7.46 6.16
CA SER A 49 6.08 7.86 5.13
C SER A 49 6.64 8.78 4.06
N LYS A 50 7.77 9.45 4.33
CA LYS A 50 8.49 10.27 3.33
C LYS A 50 9.24 9.43 2.29
N GLN A 51 9.48 8.15 2.57
CA GLN A 51 10.28 7.25 1.73
C GLN A 51 9.47 6.07 1.20
N LEU A 52 8.49 5.59 1.98
CA LEU A 52 7.65 4.45 1.63
C LEU A 52 6.20 4.89 1.46
N LEU A 53 5.51 4.28 0.49
CA LEU A 53 4.08 4.47 0.33
C LEU A 53 3.33 3.82 1.49
N CYS A 54 2.80 4.66 2.37
CA CYS A 54 1.99 4.27 3.52
C CYS A 54 0.62 4.92 3.41
N VAL A 55 -0.44 4.13 3.57
CA VAL A 55 -1.83 4.60 3.50
C VAL A 55 -2.57 4.09 4.72
N PHE A 56 -2.63 4.93 5.75
CA PHE A 56 -3.26 4.62 7.03
C PHE A 56 -4.55 5.43 7.15
N GLY A 57 -5.67 4.73 7.31
CA GLY A 57 -6.99 5.31 7.42
C GLY A 57 -8.06 4.42 6.79
N PRO A 58 -9.28 4.97 6.57
CA PRO A 58 -10.40 4.19 6.08
C PRO A 58 -10.13 3.50 4.74
N ALA A 59 -10.87 2.42 4.47
CA ALA A 59 -10.72 1.63 3.24
C ALA A 59 -10.75 2.47 1.95
N GLN A 60 -11.53 3.56 1.92
CA GLN A 60 -11.58 4.48 0.78
C GLN A 60 -10.21 5.08 0.44
N ASN A 61 -9.40 5.45 1.42
CA ASN A 61 -8.06 6.00 1.19
C ASN A 61 -7.16 4.98 0.47
N VAL A 62 -7.29 3.71 0.84
CA VAL A 62 -6.53 2.60 0.23
C VAL A 62 -7.02 2.33 -1.20
N ILE A 63 -8.34 2.35 -1.43
CA ILE A 63 -8.94 2.21 -2.76
C ILE A 63 -8.43 3.32 -3.69
N ASP A 64 -8.50 4.57 -3.24
CA ASP A 64 -8.09 5.73 -4.02
C ASP A 64 -6.60 5.69 -4.35
N ALA A 65 -5.76 5.30 -3.38
CA ALA A 65 -4.34 5.11 -3.61
C ALA A 65 -4.06 4.00 -4.64
N ILE A 66 -4.68 2.82 -4.50
CA ILE A 66 -4.49 1.72 -5.45
C ILE A 66 -4.93 2.13 -6.85
N LYS A 67 -6.10 2.75 -7.01
CA LYS A 67 -6.60 3.23 -8.32
C LYS A 67 -5.65 4.25 -8.94
N ARG A 68 -5.20 5.25 -8.16
CA ARG A 68 -4.22 6.24 -8.62
C ARG A 68 -2.94 5.59 -9.17
N TYR A 69 -2.43 4.57 -8.49
CA TYR A 69 -1.22 3.87 -8.96
C TYR A 69 -1.49 2.88 -10.09
N LYS A 70 -2.69 2.27 -10.17
CA LYS A 70 -3.13 1.52 -11.36
C LYS A 70 -3.11 2.42 -12.60
N ASP A 71 -3.65 3.63 -12.50
CA ASP A 71 -3.68 4.62 -13.59
C ASP A 71 -2.26 5.08 -13.98
N ALA A 72 -1.35 5.16 -13.01
CA ALA A 72 0.07 5.42 -13.25
C ALA A 72 0.83 4.21 -13.85
N GLY A 73 0.17 3.05 -13.98
CA GLY A 73 0.70 1.86 -14.62
C GLY A 73 1.17 0.75 -13.67
N ALA A 74 0.92 0.81 -12.36
CA ALA A 74 1.13 -0.35 -11.50
C ALA A 74 0.09 -1.44 -11.83
N ASP A 75 0.53 -2.69 -11.94
CA ASP A 75 -0.35 -3.83 -12.28
C ASP A 75 -0.20 -5.02 -11.33
N TYR A 76 0.58 -4.83 -10.27
CA TYR A 76 0.77 -5.81 -9.22
C TYR A 76 1.05 -5.08 -7.90
N PHE A 77 0.27 -5.36 -6.86
CA PHE A 77 0.40 -4.71 -5.57
C PHE A 77 0.84 -5.72 -4.51
N ILE A 78 1.89 -5.37 -3.77
CA ILE A 78 2.32 -6.11 -2.58
C ILE A 78 1.84 -5.29 -1.39
N VAL A 79 0.90 -5.85 -0.63
CA VAL A 79 0.28 -5.16 0.51
C VAL A 79 0.88 -5.68 1.81
N ARG A 80 1.37 -4.76 2.63
CA ARG A 80 1.72 -5.03 4.03
C ARG A 80 0.70 -4.39 4.95
N PHE A 81 0.12 -5.19 5.84
CA PHE A 81 -0.74 -4.70 6.89
C PHE A 81 0.12 -4.21 8.06
N ALA A 82 0.19 -2.89 8.24
CA ALA A 82 0.96 -2.22 9.28
C ALA A 82 0.18 -2.21 10.61
N SER A 83 -0.03 -3.41 11.15
CA SER A 83 -0.82 -3.67 12.35
C SER A 83 -0.29 -4.92 13.06
N PRO A 84 -0.42 -5.04 14.39
CA PRO A 84 -0.23 -6.31 15.09
C PRO A 84 -1.29 -7.36 14.69
N ASN A 85 -2.49 -6.94 14.24
CA ASN A 85 -3.61 -7.81 13.89
C ASN A 85 -3.71 -8.02 12.36
N GLN A 86 -2.64 -8.51 11.73
CA GLN A 86 -2.55 -8.55 10.27
C GLN A 86 -3.63 -9.39 9.58
N MET A 87 -4.10 -10.47 10.21
CA MET A 87 -5.15 -11.32 9.63
C MET A 87 -6.52 -10.63 9.62
N GLU A 88 -6.83 -9.84 10.65
CA GLU A 88 -8.04 -9.02 10.70
C GLU A 88 -7.99 -7.92 9.62
N GLN A 89 -6.83 -7.29 9.46
CA GLN A 89 -6.61 -6.29 8.40
C GLN A 89 -6.73 -6.92 7.00
N LEU A 90 -6.26 -8.16 6.82
CA LEU A 90 -6.45 -8.90 5.56
C LEU A 90 -7.93 -9.16 5.29
N GLU A 91 -8.69 -9.62 6.28
CA GLU A 91 -10.13 -9.84 6.17
C GLU A 91 -10.85 -8.54 5.76
N LYS A 92 -10.62 -7.45 6.51
CA LYS A 92 -11.13 -6.11 6.17
C LYS A 92 -10.75 -5.69 4.76
N PHE A 93 -9.50 -5.91 4.34
CA PHE A 93 -9.04 -5.58 2.98
C PHE A 93 -9.82 -6.35 1.92
N THR A 94 -10.03 -7.65 2.12
CA THR A 94 -10.77 -8.49 1.18
C THR A 94 -12.26 -8.17 1.13
N GLU A 95 -12.85 -7.68 2.22
CA GLU A 95 -14.27 -7.33 2.27
C GLU A 95 -14.56 -5.91 1.77
N THR A 96 -13.65 -4.96 2.03
CA THR A 96 -13.92 -3.53 1.82
C THR A 96 -13.12 -2.92 0.67
N VAL A 97 -11.89 -3.39 0.42
CA VAL A 97 -11.03 -2.82 -0.63
C VAL A 97 -11.15 -3.60 -1.92
N VAL A 98 -10.88 -4.91 -1.90
CA VAL A 98 -10.82 -5.76 -3.11
C VAL A 98 -12.07 -5.65 -4.01
N PRO A 99 -13.31 -5.67 -3.48
CA PRO A 99 -14.51 -5.58 -4.31
C PRO A 99 -14.68 -4.24 -5.04
N ASN A 100 -13.90 -3.22 -4.68
CA ASN A 100 -13.98 -1.88 -5.22
C ASN A 100 -12.80 -1.53 -6.14
N LEU A 101 -11.92 -2.49 -6.45
CA LEU A 101 -10.71 -2.30 -7.24
C LEU A 101 -10.87 -2.58 -8.74
N ASP A 102 -12.08 -2.90 -9.21
CA ASP A 102 -12.36 -3.09 -10.64
C ASP A 102 -11.95 -1.86 -11.48
#